data_AF-A0A679FSC4-F1
#
_entry.id   AF-A0A679FSC4-F1
#
_cell.length_a   1.000
_cell.length_b   1.000
_cell.length_c   1.000
_cell.angle_alpha   90.00
_cell.angle_beta   90.00
_cell.angle_gamma   90.00
#
_symmetry.space_group_name_H-M   'P 1'
#
loop_
_entity.id
_entity.type
_entity.pdbx_description
1 polymer ?
#
loop_
_entity_poly.entity_id
_entity_poly.type
_entity_poly.pdbx_seq_one_letter_code
_entity_poly.pdbx_strand_id
1 'polypeptide(L)' 'MAKKKQVEKVHKPGLEYEVAIPYCYTWMARTKQEYIGYVQGYVRASHPGFRVVRIEKGKAICVKEEQHHE' A
#
# COMPACT_ATOMS: atom_id res chain seq x y z
N MET A 1 -11.62 24.82 16.62
CA MET A 1 -11.44 23.93 15.44
C MET A 1 -10.02 23.39 15.46
N ALA A 2 -9.83 22.09 15.75
CA ALA A 2 -8.51 21.50 15.93
C ALA A 2 -7.76 21.43 14.58
N LYS A 3 -6.63 22.12 14.47
CA LYS A 3 -5.70 22.04 13.33
C LYS A 3 -5.18 20.61 13.20
N LYS A 4 -5.60 19.90 12.16
CA LYS A 4 -5.04 18.60 11.78
C LYS A 4 -3.61 18.83 11.31
N LYS A 5 -2.65 18.44 12.15
CA LYS A 5 -1.21 18.48 11.87
C LYS A 5 -0.95 17.57 10.68
N GLN A 6 -0.71 18.15 9.50
CA GLN A 6 -0.19 17.39 8.36
C GLN A 6 1.22 16.95 8.75
N VAL A 7 1.33 15.70 9.17
CA VAL A 7 2.63 15.04 9.33
C VAL A 7 3.15 14.84 7.92
N GLU A 8 4.10 15.69 7.51
CA GLU A 8 4.99 15.41 6.40
C GLU A 8 5.66 14.06 6.68
N LYS A 9 5.12 13.01 6.06
CA LYS A 9 5.67 11.67 6.15
C LYS A 9 6.96 11.68 5.33
N VAL A 10 8.08 11.93 6.00
CA VAL A 10 9.41 11.67 5.46
C VAL A 10 9.48 10.16 5.23
N HIS A 11 9.33 9.74 3.98
CA HIS A 11 9.33 8.33 3.65
C HIS A 11 10.79 7.83 3.64
N LYS A 12 11.23 7.22 4.76
CA LYS A 12 12.53 6.55 4.86
C LYS A 12 12.57 5.29 3.98
N PRO A 13 13.68 5.02 3.25
CA PRO A 13 13.90 3.75 2.59
C PRO A 13 13.90 2.60 3.60
N GLY A 14 13.34 1.46 3.25
CA GLY A 14 13.26 0.29 4.14
C GLY A 14 12.25 0.39 5.29
N LEU A 15 11.49 1.49 5.38
CA LEU A 15 10.39 1.61 6.34
C LEU A 15 9.12 0.98 5.79
N GLU A 16 8.39 0.29 6.65
CA GLU A 16 7.08 -0.28 6.35
C GLU A 16 5.99 0.80 6.41
N TYR A 17 5.18 0.89 5.36
CA TYR A 17 4.05 1.80 5.21
C TYR A 17 2.76 1.00 5.14
N GLU A 18 1.79 1.40 5.95
CA GLU A 18 0.44 0.84 5.88
C GLU A 18 -0.37 1.58 4.82
N VAL A 19 -0.79 0.83 3.79
CA VAL A 19 -1.72 1.30 2.75
C VAL A 19 -3.08 0.67 3.03
N ALA A 20 -4.07 1.52 3.29
CA ALA A 20 -5.46 1.08 3.42
C ALA A 20 -5.97 0.56 2.07
N ILE A 21 -6.56 -0.64 2.06
CA ILE A 21 -7.09 -1.25 0.85
C ILE A 21 -8.60 -1.00 0.79
N PRO A 22 -9.12 -0.59 -0.39
CA PRO A 22 -10.56 -0.47 -0.59
C PRO A 22 -11.30 -1.76 -0.24
N TYR A 23 -12.31 -1.65 0.63
CA TYR A 23 -13.08 -2.81 1.09
C TYR A 23 -13.79 -3.54 -0.07
N CYS A 24 -14.11 -2.83 -1.16
CA CYS A 24 -14.71 -3.43 -2.35
C CYS A 24 -13.85 -4.55 -2.97
N TYR A 25 -12.52 -4.56 -2.79
CA TYR A 25 -11.67 -5.64 -3.29
C TYR A 25 -11.91 -6.96 -2.56
N THR A 26 -12.35 -6.91 -1.31
CA THR A 26 -12.76 -8.10 -0.57
C THR A 26 -14.03 -8.72 -1.14
N TRP A 27 -14.95 -7.92 -1.70
CA TRP A 27 -16.16 -8.42 -2.35
C TRP A 27 -15.93 -8.89 -3.79
N MET A 28 -15.04 -8.21 -4.51
CA MET A 28 -14.75 -8.56 -5.91
C MET A 28 -13.88 -9.81 -6.05
N ALA A 29 -12.96 -10.05 -5.11
CA ALA A 29 -12.10 -11.21 -5.15
C ALA A 29 -12.88 -12.48 -4.80
N ARG A 30 -12.92 -13.44 -5.72
CA ARG A 30 -13.51 -14.77 -5.49
C ARG A 30 -12.51 -15.71 -4.82
N THR A 31 -11.22 -15.48 -5.07
CA THR A 31 -10.12 -16.24 -4.51
C THR A 31 -9.11 -15.35 -3.79
N LYS A 32 -8.29 -15.96 -2.91
CA LYS A 32 -7.19 -15.25 -2.25
C LYS A 32 -6.17 -14.70 -3.25
N GLN A 33 -5.92 -15.41 -4.35
CA GLN A 33 -4.97 -14.97 -5.38
C GLN A 33 -5.47 -13.73 -6.13
N GLU A 34 -6.77 -13.67 -6.47
CA GLU A 34 -7.36 -12.46 -7.07
C GLU A 34 -7.28 -11.26 -6.12
N TYR A 35 -7.56 -11.46 -4.83
CA TYR A 35 -7.43 -10.40 -3.83
C TYR A 35 -6.00 -9.84 -3.78
N ILE A 36 -4.99 -10.72 -3.76
CA ILE A 36 -3.57 -10.33 -3.79
C ILE A 36 -3.27 -9.53 -5.06
N GLY A 37 -3.77 -9.97 -6.23
CA GLY A 37 -3.60 -9.28 -7.50
C GLY A 37 -4.21 -7.87 -7.49
N TYR A 38 -5.44 -7.71 -6.99
CA TYR A 38 -6.07 -6.39 -6.86
C TYR A 38 -5.29 -5.46 -5.95
N VAL A 39 -4.84 -5.97 -4.79
CA VAL A 39 -4.05 -5.19 -3.83
C VAL A 39 -2.72 -4.74 -4.45
N GLN A 40 -1.99 -5.65 -5.10
CA GLN A 40 -0.73 -5.32 -5.77
C GLN A 40 -0.91 -4.30 -6.89
N GLY A 41 -1.94 -4.47 -7.72
CA GLY A 41 -2.27 -3.52 -8.80
C GLY A 41 -2.61 -2.13 -8.26
N TYR A 42 -3.41 -2.07 -7.20
CA TYR A 42 -3.78 -0.81 -6.55
C TYR A 42 -2.60 -0.08 -5.93
N VAL A 43 -1.72 -0.80 -5.22
CA VAL A 43 -0.52 -0.20 -4.63
C VAL A 43 0.40 0.30 -5.73
N ARG A 44 0.62 -0.46 -6.80
CA ARG A 44 1.44 -0.03 -7.94
C ARG A 44 0.88 1.21 -8.64
N ALA A 45 -0.44 1.31 -8.78
CA ALA A 45 -1.10 2.43 -9.44
C ALA A 45 -1.18 3.69 -8.55
N SER A 46 -1.49 3.52 -7.26
CA SER A 46 -1.74 4.63 -6.33
C SER A 46 -0.46 5.11 -5.62
N HIS A 47 0.52 4.22 -5.45
CA HIS A 47 1.77 4.47 -4.74
C HIS A 47 2.96 3.96 -5.59
N PRO A 48 3.30 4.64 -6.68
CA PRO A 48 4.45 4.25 -7.51
C PRO A 48 5.75 4.25 -6.69
N GLY A 49 6.56 3.21 -6.85
CA GLY A 49 7.78 2.99 -6.05
C GLY A 49 7.55 2.29 -4.71
N PHE A 50 6.33 1.83 -4.43
CA PHE A 50 6.03 0.99 -3.27
C PHE A 50 5.82 -0.45 -3.69
N ARG A 51 6.39 -1.36 -2.92
CA ARG A 51 6.23 -2.80 -3.07
C ARG A 51 5.46 -3.37 -1.90
N VAL A 52 4.43 -4.15 -2.21
CA VAL A 52 3.66 -4.89 -1.20
C VAL A 52 4.52 -6.03 -0.65
N VAL A 53 4.82 -5.98 0.65
CA VAL A 53 5.57 -7.03 1.37
C VAL A 53 4.61 -7.99 2.06
N ARG A 54 3.54 -7.46 2.64
CA ARG A 54 2.54 -8.25 3.36
C ARG A 54 1.15 -7.69 3.16
N ILE A 55 0.16 -8.57 3.10
CA ILE A 55 -1.24 -8.19 3.01
C ILE A 55 -1.94 -8.72 4.25
N GLU A 56 -2.48 -7.81 5.05
CA GLU A 56 -3.35 -8.12 6.16
C GLU A 56 -4.80 -7.77 5.79
N LYS A 57 -5.76 -8.23 6.60
CA LYS A 57 -7.19 -8.05 6.31
C LYS A 57 -7.53 -6.55 6.28
N GLY A 58 -7.70 -5.99 5.07
CA GLY A 58 -8.01 -4.57 4.84
C GLY A 58 -6.82 -3.62 4.72
N LYS A 59 -5.57 -4.09 4.84
CA LYS A 59 -4.38 -3.25 4.70
C LYS A 59 -3.20 -3.97 4.04
N ALA A 60 -2.43 -3.24 3.26
CA ALA A 60 -1.19 -3.72 2.67
C ALA A 60 0.00 -3.03 3.34
N ILE A 61 0.93 -3.83 3.86
CA ILE A 61 2.22 -3.36 4.34
C ILE A 61 3.14 -3.27 3.13
N CYS A 62 3.55 -2.06 2.82
CA CYS A 62 4.35 -1.75 1.65
C CYS A 62 5.68 -1.14 2.07
N VAL A 63 6.75 -1.46 1.37
CA VAL A 63 8.04 -0.76 1.53
C VAL A 63 8.25 0.13 0.33
N LYS A 64 8.81 1.32 0.55
CA LYS A 64 9.27 2.16 -0.54
C LYS A 64 10.56 1.53 -1.06
N GLU A 65 10.52 0.95 -2.26
CA GLU A 65 11.74 0.55 -2.95
C GLU A 65 12.41 1.86 -3.38
N GLU A 66 13.63 2.10 -2.90
CA GLU A 66 14.51 3.04 -3.56
C GLU A 66 14.60 2.57 -5.00
N GLN A 67 14.02 3.35 -5.92
CA GLN A 67 14.39 3.23 -7.32
C GLN A 67 15.87 3.59 -7.37
N HIS A 68 16.74 2.60 -7.20
CA HIS A 68 18.10 2.66 -7.67
C HIS A 68 17.99 2.84 -9.18
N HIS A 69 17.98 4.10 -9.60
CA HIS A 69 18.23 4.49 -10.97
C HIS A 69 19.74 4.32 -11.12
N GLU A 70 20.15 3.16 -11.63
CA GLU A 70 21.51 2.91 -12.11
C GLU A 70 21.51 3.04 -13.63
#